data_AF-A0A355QI60-F1
#
_entry.id   AF-A0A355QI60-F1
#
_cell.length_a   1.000
_cell.length_b   1.000
_cell.length_c   1.000
_cell.angle_alpha   90.00
_cell.angle_beta   90.00
_cell.angle_gamma   90.00
#
_symmetry.space_group_name_H-M   'P 1'
#
loop_
_entity.id
_entity.type
_entity.pdbx_description
1 polymer ?
#
loop_
_entity_poly.entity_id
_entity_poly.type
_entity_poly.pdbx_seq_one_letter_code
_entity_poly.pdbx_strand_id
1 'polypeptide(L)' 'AYGWAMEDATGFVKLLADPETRLLLGAHLIGPQAPTLVQQLIQGMAHGLTVDQMALGQLYIHPAMPEVLEQALLEL' A
#
# COMPACT_ATOMS: atom_id res chain seq x y z
N ALA A 1 -8.55 -3.54 -6.75
CA ALA A 1 -9.29 -3.61 -8.04
C ALA A 1 -8.39 -3.97 -9.23
N TYR A 2 -7.22 -3.36 -9.45
CA TYR A 2 -6.36 -3.71 -10.61
C TYR A 2 -5.62 -5.07 -10.50
N GLY A 3 -5.15 -5.48 -9.31
CA GLY A 3 -4.52 -6.80 -9.12
C GLY A 3 -5.44 -7.97 -9.49
N TRP A 4 -6.76 -7.80 -9.28
CA TRP A 4 -7.77 -8.78 -9.70
C TRP A 4 -8.00 -8.76 -11.23
N ALA A 5 -7.82 -7.61 -11.89
CA ALA A 5 -7.98 -7.48 -13.34
C ALA A 5 -6.81 -8.04 -14.15
N MET A 6 -5.63 -8.20 -13.54
CA MET A 6 -4.47 -8.86 -14.17
C MET A 6 -4.53 -10.40 -14.07
N GLU A 7 -5.50 -10.95 -13.32
CA GLU A 7 -5.55 -12.38 -12.93
C GLU A 7 -4.24 -12.89 -12.30
N ASP A 8 -3.41 -11.98 -11.76
CA ASP A 8 -2.18 -12.34 -11.08
C ASP A 8 -2.50 -12.76 -9.65
N ALA A 9 -2.60 -14.07 -9.45
CA ALA A 9 -2.82 -14.70 -8.14
C ALA A 9 -1.51 -14.93 -7.36
N THR A 10 -0.36 -14.53 -7.90
CA THR A 10 0.96 -14.84 -7.33
C THR A 10 1.55 -13.69 -6.51
N GLY A 11 1.11 -12.46 -6.76
CA GLY A 11 1.52 -11.28 -6.03
C GLY A 11 0.68 -11.00 -4.77
N PHE A 12 1.29 -10.37 -3.77
CA PHE A 12 0.57 -9.86 -2.59
C PHE A 12 1.30 -8.68 -1.95
N VAL A 13 0.56 -7.95 -1.12
CA VAL A 13 1.08 -6.88 -0.27
C VAL A 13 0.78 -7.24 1.19
N LYS A 14 1.79 -7.15 2.06
CA LYS A 14 1.64 -7.30 3.51
C LYS A 14 2.19 -6.05 4.18
N LEU A 15 1.36 -5.40 4.98
CA LEU A 15 1.72 -4.22 5.75
C LEU A 15 1.71 -4.56 7.24
N LEU A 16 2.57 -3.88 8.00
CA LEU A 16 2.63 -3.96 9.46
C LEU A 16 2.57 -2.54 9.99
N ALA A 17 1.60 -2.25 10.85
CA ALA A 17 1.43 -0.94 11.48
C ALA A 17 1.46 -1.08 13.00
N ASP A 18 1.92 -0.03 13.66
CA ASP A 18 1.84 0.09 15.10
C ASP A 18 0.38 0.35 15.52
N PRO A 19 -0.17 -0.40 16.49
CA PRO A 19 -1.59 -0.31 16.83
C PRO A 19 -1.97 0.98 17.55
N GLU A 20 -1.03 1.67 18.18
CA GLU A 20 -1.29 2.90 18.96
C GLU A 20 -1.06 4.16 18.11
N THR A 21 0.11 4.22 17.47
CA THR A 21 0.55 5.40 16.70
C THR A 21 0.07 5.38 15.26
N ARG A 22 -0.41 4.22 14.77
CA ARG A 22 -0.80 4.00 13.37
C ARG A 22 0.31 4.27 12.35
N LEU A 23 1.58 4.32 12.79
CA LEU A 23 2.72 4.46 11.90
C LEU A 23 3.04 3.12 11.23
N LEU A 24 3.44 3.18 9.96
CA LEU A 24 3.86 2.00 9.22
C LEU A 24 5.23 1.50 9.75
N LEU A 25 5.27 0.26 10.21
CA LEU A 25 6.48 -0.40 10.73
C LEU A 25 7.24 -1.14 9.62
N GLY A 26 6.54 -1.62 8.61
CA GLY A 26 7.17 -2.31 7.48
C GLY A 26 6.17 -2.77 6.43
N ALA A 27 6.69 -3.09 5.25
CA ALA A 27 5.93 -3.54 4.10
C ALA A 27 6.68 -4.62 3.32
N HIS A 28 5.94 -5.61 2.83
CA HIS A 28 6.45 -6.64 1.92
C HIS A 28 5.54 -6.71 0.71
N LEU A 29 6.14 -6.61 -0.48
CA LEU A 29 5.43 -6.62 -1.74
C LEU A 29 6.06 -7.69 -2.64
N ILE A 30 5.23 -8.54 -3.23
CA ILE A 30 5.62 -9.49 -4.26
C ILE A 30 4.77 -9.21 -5.49
N GLY A 31 5.42 -9.04 -6.64
CA GLY A 31 4.76 -8.84 -7.92
C GLY A 31 5.55 -7.95 -8.88
N PRO A 32 5.16 -7.86 -10.16
CA PRO A 32 5.94 -7.19 -11.20
C PRO A 32 6.22 -5.70 -10.95
N GLN A 33 5.34 -5.03 -10.19
CA GLN A 33 5.43 -3.60 -9.89
C GLN A 33 5.86 -3.30 -8.45
N ALA A 34 6.28 -4.30 -7.68
CA ALA A 34 6.69 -4.14 -6.29
C ALA A 34 7.75 -3.04 -6.08
N PRO A 35 8.81 -2.90 -6.93
CA PRO A 35 9.81 -1.85 -6.77
C PRO A 35 9.26 -0.43 -6.94
N THR A 36 8.24 -0.26 -7.78
CA THR A 36 7.59 1.03 -8.00
C THR A 36 6.61 1.34 -6.87
N LEU A 37 5.80 0.35 -6.48
CA LEU A 37 4.77 0.52 -5.45
C LEU A 37 5.36 0.77 -4.06
N VAL A 38 6.46 0.09 -3.70
CA VAL A 38 7.09 0.28 -2.38
C VAL A 38 7.52 1.72 -2.14
N GLN A 39 7.84 2.49 -3.20
CA GLN A 39 8.27 3.88 -3.06
C GLN A 39 7.21 4.75 -2.37
N GLN A 40 5.91 4.52 -2.63
CA GLN A 40 4.84 5.27 -1.97
C GLN A 40 4.83 5.01 -0.45
N LEU A 41 5.10 3.77 -0.04
CA LEU A 41 5.18 3.38 1.36
C LEU A 41 6.40 4.00 2.04
N ILE A 42 7.55 3.99 1.35
CA ILE A 42 8.78 4.65 1.81
C ILE A 42 8.55 6.15 2.02
N GLN A 43 7.84 6.82 1.11
CA GLN A 43 7.51 8.25 1.28
C GLN A 43 6.64 8.49 2.51
N GLY A 44 5.61 7.66 2.74
CA GLY A 44 4.79 7.76 3.95
C GLY A 44 5.61 7.60 5.23
N MET A 45 6.49 6.59 5.28
CA MET A 45 7.40 6.39 6.41
C MET A 45 8.37 7.56 6.61
N ALA A 46 8.99 8.06 5.53
CA ALA A 46 9.94 9.16 5.58
C ALA A 46 9.31 10.48 6.05
N HIS A 47 8.03 10.68 5.76
CA HIS A 47 7.27 11.85 6.16
C HIS A 47 6.46 11.66 7.45
N GLY A 48 6.55 10.50 8.10
CA GLY A 48 5.85 10.22 9.36
C GLY A 48 4.33 10.21 9.21
N LEU A 49 3.81 9.82 8.04
CA LEU A 49 2.36 9.67 7.83
C LEU A 49 1.84 8.42 8.53
N THR A 50 0.65 8.52 9.12
CA THR A 50 -0.08 7.33 9.59
C THR A 50 -0.64 6.55 8.40
N VAL A 51 -0.89 5.25 8.59
CA VAL A 51 -1.50 4.42 7.53
C VAL A 51 -2.88 4.92 7.11
N ASP A 52 -3.63 5.54 8.03
CA ASP A 52 -4.93 6.16 7.74
C ASP A 52 -4.79 7.40 6.84
N GLN A 53 -3.76 8.22 7.09
CA GLN A 53 -3.44 9.36 6.22
C GLN A 53 -2.99 8.90 4.83
N MET A 54 -2.26 7.79 4.73
CA MET A 54 -1.85 7.23 3.45
C MET A 54 -3.02 6.60 2.68
N ALA A 55 -4.00 6.04 3.38
CA ALA A 55 -5.21 5.46 2.80
C ALA A 55 -6.18 6.52 2.28
N LEU A 56 -6.43 7.57 3.06
CA LEU A 56 -7.53 8.51 2.83
C LEU A 56 -7.10 9.94 2.49
N GLY A 57 -5.83 10.29 2.68
CA GLY A 57 -5.30 11.64 2.47
C GLY A 57 -4.88 11.96 1.04
N GLN A 58 -4.97 10.99 0.12
CA GLN A 58 -4.62 11.15 -1.30
C GLN A 58 -5.60 10.40 -2.20
N LEU A 59 -5.52 10.65 -3.50
CA LEU A 59 -6.34 9.96 -4.49
C LEU A 59 -5.56 8.81 -5.12
N TYR A 60 -6.19 7.64 -5.17
CA TYR A 60 -5.73 6.50 -5.95
C TYR A 60 -6.40 6.52 -7.31
N ILE A 61 -5.59 6.57 -8.37
CA ILE A 61 -6.10 6.56 -9.73
C ILE A 61 -6.75 5.19 -10.02
N HIS A 62 -7.93 5.21 -10.61
CA HIS A 62 -8.65 4.02 -11.01
C HIS A 62 -8.76 3.94 -12.55
N PRO A 63 -8.52 2.77 -13.18
CA PRO A 63 -7.95 1.55 -12.60
C PRO A 63 -6.41 1.59 -12.61
N ALA A 64 -5.73 1.23 -11.50
CA ALA A 64 -4.27 1.19 -11.46
C ALA A 64 -3.68 0.33 -10.33
N MET A 65 -2.41 -0.06 -10.48
CA MET A 65 -1.66 -0.83 -9.48
C MET A 65 -1.62 -0.19 -8.07
N PRO A 66 -1.49 1.14 -7.89
CA PRO A 66 -1.53 1.76 -6.57
C PRO A 66 -2.79 1.45 -5.75
N GLU A 67 -3.93 1.15 -6.38
CA GLU A 67 -5.14 0.74 -5.65
C GLU A 67 -4.91 -0.53 -4.80
N VAL A 68 -3.94 -1.37 -5.14
CA VAL A 68 -3.58 -2.53 -4.28
C VAL A 68 -3.03 -2.06 -2.94
N LEU A 69 -2.26 -0.97 -2.92
CA LEU A 69 -1.77 -0.38 -1.67
C LEU A 69 -2.88 0.29 -0.88
N GLU A 70 -3.79 1.00 -1.56
CA GLU A 70 -4.97 1.60 -0.93
C GLU A 70 -5.77 0.56 -0.17
N GLN A 71 -6.12 -0.56 -0.82
CA GLN A 71 -6.91 -1.61 -0.18
C GLN A 71 -6.14 -2.25 0.99
N ALA A 72 -4.85 -2.54 0.82
CA ALA A 72 -4.03 -3.07 1.90
C ALA A 72 -3.90 -2.10 3.09
N LEU A 73 -3.89 -0.79 2.84
CA LEU A 73 -3.87 0.24 3.89
C LEU A 73 -5.23 0.38 4.58
N LEU A 74 -6.34 0.25 3.85
CA LEU A 74 -7.71 0.30 4.41
C LEU A 74 -8.06 -0.93 5.26
N GLU A 75 -7.38 -2.05 5.06
CA GLU A 75 -7.55 -3.29 5.83
C GLU A 75 -6.74 -3.34 7.14
N LEU A 76 -5.87 -2.35 7.42
CA LEU A 76 -5.05 -2.24 8.64
C LEU A 76 -5.76 -1.60 9.83
#